data_AF-A0A1B0ZHT4-F1
#
_entry.id   AF-A0A1B0ZHT4-F1
#
_cell.length_a   1.000
_cell.length_b   1.000
_cell.length_c   1.000
_cell.angle_alpha   90.00
_cell.angle_beta   90.00
_cell.angle_gamma   90.00
#
_symmetry.space_group_name_H-M   'P 1'
#
loop_
_entity.id
_entity.type
_entity.pdbx_description
1 polymer ?
#
loop_
_entity_poly.entity_id
_entity_poly.type
_entity_poly.pdbx_seq_one_letter_code
_entity_poly.pdbx_strand_id
1 'polypeptide(L)'
;MGFIQAFKDALGGSFADQWKDYLTVPSGLAPTAALFPAVPRGTNAGRGSNTRGSENIISNGSRIVVPAGYGLITLQDGRVTGLITEAGGYEWRSGDPNSRTIFANDGILASTLGTSWERFKFGGQPGSQQLAFFVSLKELPNNRFGTQSEIYWDDQYMNAQVGAVARGTYTMRIVDPLLFVHNWVPATYISANAPIFDFTDTENDAANQLFQEVVSSLAPAFSRYTNDPDKNNRITKIQSDSLGLAASLSSVVEENYRWTTDRGLVIEKVAIASIEYDENTRKLLKDVQAADALSGNRNQSFVNQAVARGVQSAGENGGGGTGLAMMGMGAGAVGGLVQPAQASGPFAGQGQSPQGQQSQQAQSNQGGAEPNPAEKLAQFKQMLDQGLITEADYEAAKKKALGL
;
A
#
# COMPACT_ATOMS: atom_id res chain seq x y z
N MET A 1 43.47 -3.77 5.55
CA MET A 1 42.95 -4.51 6.72
C MET A 1 41.62 -5.10 6.34
N GLY A 2 41.16 -6.16 7.01
CA GLY A 2 39.91 -6.81 6.63
C GLY A 2 39.82 -8.23 7.18
N PHE A 3 38.92 -9.01 6.59
CA PHE A 3 38.57 -10.32 7.09
C PHE A 3 39.15 -11.42 6.23
N ILE A 4 39.54 -12.51 6.89
CA ILE A 4 39.86 -13.78 6.26
C ILE A 4 38.70 -14.73 6.59
N GLN A 5 38.02 -15.23 5.56
CA GLN A 5 36.94 -16.21 5.74
C GLN A 5 37.55 -17.54 6.15
N ALA A 6 37.17 -18.02 7.33
CA ALA A 6 37.62 -19.31 7.86
C ALA A 6 36.69 -20.45 7.44
N PHE A 7 35.37 -20.19 7.39
CA PHE A 7 34.37 -21.14 6.91
C PHE A 7 33.13 -20.40 6.40
N LYS A 8 32.46 -21.01 5.40
CA LYS A 8 31.17 -20.57 4.88
C LYS A 8 30.05 -21.29 5.64
N ASP A 9 28.94 -20.59 5.87
CA ASP A 9 27.75 -21.02 6.62
C ASP A 9 27.94 -21.08 8.15
N ALA A 10 27.34 -20.12 8.85
CA ALA A 10 27.27 -20.10 10.32
C ALA A 10 26.15 -21.00 10.91
N LEU A 11 25.41 -21.73 10.08
CA LEU A 11 24.27 -22.56 10.49
C LEU A 11 24.68 -23.89 11.17
N GLY A 12 25.95 -24.31 11.07
CA GLY A 12 26.43 -25.53 11.71
C GLY A 12 27.09 -25.24 13.06
N GLY A 13 26.39 -25.50 14.17
CA GLY A 13 26.95 -25.43 15.52
C GLY A 13 28.29 -26.17 15.69
N SER A 14 28.54 -27.19 14.87
CA SER A 14 29.78 -27.97 14.85
C SER A 14 31.05 -27.21 14.46
N PHE A 15 30.96 -26.11 13.70
CA PHE A 15 32.14 -25.32 13.31
C PHE A 15 32.41 -24.15 14.26
N ALA A 16 31.37 -23.53 14.81
CA ALA A 16 31.52 -22.56 15.89
C ALA A 16 32.13 -23.20 17.15
N ASP A 17 31.84 -24.49 17.41
CA ASP A 17 32.45 -25.27 18.49
C ASP A 17 33.98 -25.44 18.35
N GLN A 18 34.54 -25.25 17.16
CA GLN A 18 36.00 -25.24 16.98
C GLN A 18 36.64 -23.97 17.57
N TRP A 19 35.88 -22.89 17.71
CA TRP A 19 36.33 -21.63 18.30
C TRP A 19 35.85 -21.52 19.74
N LYS A 20 36.79 -21.70 20.69
CA LYS A 20 36.50 -21.57 22.12
C LYS A 20 36.10 -20.17 22.56
N ASP A 21 36.64 -19.15 21.90
CA ASP A 21 36.37 -17.73 22.14
C ASP A 21 36.17 -17.03 20.78
N TYR A 22 35.04 -16.35 20.60
CA TYR A 22 34.70 -15.58 19.40
C TYR A 22 33.76 -14.42 19.70
N LEU A 23 33.63 -13.46 18.79
CA LEU A 23 32.66 -12.37 18.86
C LEU A 23 31.43 -12.70 18.01
N THR A 24 30.24 -12.39 18.51
CA THR A 24 28.98 -12.58 17.78
C THR A 24 27.88 -11.63 18.26
N VAL A 25 26.65 -11.81 17.75
CA VAL A 25 25.47 -11.03 18.12
C VAL A 25 25.08 -11.26 19.60
N PRO A 26 24.59 -10.24 20.32
CA PRO A 26 24.04 -10.41 21.67
C PRO A 26 22.87 -11.41 21.72
N SER A 27 22.69 -12.06 22.87
CA SER A 27 21.50 -12.86 23.14
C SER A 27 20.33 -11.98 23.58
N GLY A 28 19.09 -12.40 23.28
CA GLY A 28 17.89 -11.70 23.76
C GLY A 28 17.55 -10.42 23.01
N LEU A 29 18.05 -10.25 21.78
CA LEU A 29 17.72 -9.12 20.93
C LEU A 29 16.21 -9.07 20.63
N ALA A 30 15.63 -7.89 20.76
CA ALA A 30 14.28 -7.64 20.30
C ALA A 30 14.17 -7.86 18.78
N PRO A 31 13.00 -8.27 18.25
CA PRO A 31 12.80 -8.44 16.81
C PRO A 31 13.04 -7.17 15.98
N THR A 32 12.96 -6.01 16.63
CA THR A 32 13.07 -4.65 16.08
C THR A 32 14.49 -4.05 16.24
N ALA A 33 15.41 -4.78 16.88
CA ALA A 33 16.79 -4.35 17.07
C ALA A 33 17.55 -4.33 15.73
N ALA A 34 18.04 -3.15 15.36
CA ALA A 34 18.62 -2.86 14.05
C ALA A 34 20.14 -2.93 14.05
N LEU A 35 20.78 -2.33 15.06
CA LEU A 35 22.23 -2.23 15.20
C LEU A 35 22.62 -2.49 16.66
N PHE A 36 23.67 -3.28 16.87
CA PHE A 36 24.14 -3.59 18.22
C PHE A 36 25.63 -3.96 18.24
N PRO A 37 26.33 -3.73 19.37
CA PRO A 37 27.74 -4.06 19.51
C PRO A 37 27.98 -5.57 19.42
N ALA A 38 29.12 -5.95 18.83
CA ALA A 38 29.60 -7.32 18.92
C ALA A 38 29.95 -7.68 20.37
N VAL A 39 29.55 -8.87 20.82
CA VAL A 39 29.85 -9.34 22.18
C VAL A 39 30.68 -10.61 22.16
N PRO A 40 31.60 -10.79 23.12
CA PRO A 40 32.37 -12.01 23.23
C PRO A 40 31.49 -13.18 23.69
N ARG A 41 31.66 -14.34 23.07
CA ARG A 41 31.04 -15.62 23.45
C ARG A 41 32.12 -16.67 23.55
N GLY A 42 32.18 -17.36 24.68
CA GLY A 42 33.18 -18.41 24.91
C GLY A 42 32.99 -19.13 26.24
N THR A 43 33.68 -20.27 26.39
CA THR A 43 33.60 -21.14 27.58
C THR A 43 34.09 -20.48 28.88
N ASN A 44 34.83 -19.38 28.78
CA ASN A 44 35.25 -18.58 29.92
C ASN A 44 34.17 -17.58 30.34
N ALA A 45 33.02 -18.08 30.79
CA ALA A 45 31.95 -17.33 31.45
C ALA A 45 32.45 -16.63 32.73
N GLY A 46 33.30 -15.61 32.58
CA GLY A 46 33.91 -14.84 33.68
C GLY A 46 35.22 -15.39 34.26
N ARG A 47 35.91 -16.36 33.63
CA ARG A 47 37.19 -16.93 34.14
C ARG A 47 38.40 -16.83 33.18
N GLY A 48 38.37 -15.89 32.25
CA GLY A 48 39.55 -15.52 31.45
C GLY A 48 40.22 -14.26 32.00
N SER A 49 41.54 -14.12 31.85
CA SER A 49 42.31 -12.93 32.28
C SER A 49 41.97 -11.65 31.51
N ASN A 50 41.03 -11.72 30.57
CA ASN A 50 40.60 -10.61 29.73
C ASN A 50 39.12 -10.24 30.00
N THR A 51 38.76 -10.05 31.27
CA THR A 51 37.45 -9.55 31.74
C THR A 51 37.27 -8.04 31.54
N ARG A 52 38.18 -7.38 30.81
CA ARG A 52 38.19 -5.93 30.55
C ARG A 52 38.30 -5.57 29.06
N GLY A 53 37.95 -6.47 28.16
CA GLY A 53 37.75 -6.09 26.76
C GLY A 53 36.57 -5.13 26.71
N SER A 54 36.81 -3.86 26.33
CA SER A 54 35.72 -2.88 26.22
C SER A 54 34.85 -3.26 25.03
N GLU A 55 33.55 -3.49 25.26
CA GLU A 55 32.52 -3.57 24.23
C GLU A 55 32.86 -4.40 22.99
N ASN A 56 32.13 -4.24 21.91
CA ASN A 56 32.58 -4.12 20.52
C ASN A 56 34.06 -3.87 20.07
N ILE A 57 35.13 -3.88 20.88
CA ILE A 57 36.51 -3.69 20.35
C ILE A 57 37.10 -4.99 19.79
N ILE A 58 37.63 -4.93 18.57
CA ILE A 58 38.36 -6.03 17.92
C ILE A 58 39.84 -5.68 17.72
N SER A 59 40.68 -6.72 17.75
CA SER A 59 42.14 -6.64 17.58
C SER A 59 42.63 -7.70 16.60
N ASN A 60 43.87 -7.59 16.14
CA ASN A 60 44.43 -8.52 15.16
C ASN A 60 44.36 -9.98 15.65
N GLY A 61 43.72 -10.86 14.89
CA GLY A 61 43.44 -12.26 15.27
C GLY A 61 42.09 -12.49 15.95
N SER A 62 41.26 -11.44 16.14
CA SER A 62 39.89 -11.60 16.64
C SER A 62 39.07 -12.49 15.71
N ARG A 63 38.45 -13.52 16.27
CA ARG A 63 37.56 -14.45 15.58
C ARG A 63 36.11 -14.00 15.74
N ILE A 64 35.38 -13.91 14.64
CA ILE A 64 34.04 -13.35 14.59
C ILE A 64 33.13 -14.32 13.84
N VAL A 65 32.00 -14.67 14.45
CA VAL A 65 30.97 -15.51 13.85
C VAL A 65 29.79 -14.62 13.48
N VAL A 66 29.52 -14.52 12.18
CA VAL A 66 28.40 -13.76 11.62
C VAL A 66 27.25 -14.73 11.34
N PRO A 67 26.14 -14.68 12.10
CA PRO A 67 25.00 -15.55 11.86
C PRO A 67 24.22 -15.12 10.60
N ALA A 68 23.41 -16.03 10.06
CA ALA A 68 22.53 -15.72 8.93
C ALA A 68 21.53 -14.62 9.28
N GLY A 69 21.27 -13.72 8.33
CA GLY A 69 20.37 -12.58 8.50
C GLY A 69 20.99 -11.39 9.24
N TYR A 70 22.30 -11.41 9.52
CA TYR A 70 23.05 -10.29 10.08
C TYR A 70 24.26 -9.95 9.21
N GLY A 71 24.60 -8.67 9.18
CA GLY A 71 25.86 -8.17 8.66
C GLY A 71 26.76 -7.69 9.79
N LEU A 72 28.06 -7.63 9.55
CA LEU A 72 29.05 -7.08 10.46
C LEU A 72 29.70 -5.86 9.81
N ILE A 73 29.74 -4.74 10.52
CA ILE A 73 30.48 -3.53 10.15
C ILE A 73 31.62 -3.34 11.14
N THR A 74 32.79 -2.96 10.64
CA THR A 74 33.87 -2.44 11.48
C THR A 74 34.12 -0.97 11.23
N LEU A 75 34.39 -0.26 12.32
CA LEU A 75 34.59 1.18 12.34
C LEU A 75 35.93 1.53 13.02
N GLN A 76 36.60 2.52 12.47
CA GLN A 76 37.73 3.21 13.09
C GLN A 76 37.45 4.71 13.04
N ASP A 77 37.47 5.37 14.20
CA ASP A 77 37.21 6.81 14.30
C ASP A 77 35.90 7.25 13.61
N GLY A 78 34.85 6.41 13.73
CA GLY A 78 33.55 6.62 13.10
C GLY A 78 33.51 6.32 11.58
N ARG A 79 34.62 5.87 10.98
CA ARG A 79 34.71 5.57 9.55
C ARG A 79 34.71 4.06 9.31
N VAL A 80 34.00 3.62 8.27
CA VAL A 80 33.89 2.20 7.93
C VAL A 80 35.21 1.65 7.40
N THR A 81 35.71 0.60 8.04
CA THR A 81 36.94 -0.11 7.63
C THR A 81 36.67 -1.49 7.05
N GLY A 82 35.48 -2.04 7.27
CA GLY A 82 35.12 -3.39 6.85
C GLY A 82 33.62 -3.63 6.93
N LEU A 83 33.16 -4.53 6.07
CA LEU A 83 31.77 -5.01 5.99
C LEU A 83 31.78 -6.51 5.65
N ILE A 84 30.94 -7.26 6.34
CA ILE A 84 30.58 -8.64 5.99
C ILE A 84 29.06 -8.72 5.92
N THR A 85 28.51 -9.24 4.83
CA THR A 85 27.06 -9.53 4.73
C THR A 85 26.76 -11.01 4.54
N GLU A 86 27.79 -11.86 4.49
CA GLU A 86 27.66 -13.31 4.37
C GLU A 86 27.80 -14.00 5.73
N ALA A 87 26.93 -14.96 5.99
CA ALA A 87 27.03 -15.79 7.19
C ALA A 87 28.29 -16.66 7.15
N GLY A 88 29.01 -16.74 8.26
CA GLY A 88 30.22 -17.54 8.35
C GLY A 88 31.12 -17.17 9.51
N GLY A 89 32.29 -17.82 9.54
CA GLY A 89 33.36 -17.51 10.48
C GLY A 89 34.46 -16.71 9.81
N TYR A 90 34.89 -15.63 10.47
CA TYR A 90 35.88 -14.71 9.96
C TYR A 90 36.96 -14.43 10.99
N GLU A 91 38.20 -14.30 10.55
CA GLU A 91 39.30 -13.80 11.37
C GLU A 91 39.65 -12.38 10.92
N TRP A 92 39.68 -11.44 11.87
CA TRP A 92 40.13 -10.08 11.61
C TRP A 92 41.65 -10.04 11.54
N ARG A 93 42.20 -9.55 10.42
CA ARG A 93 43.65 -9.36 10.28
C ARG A 93 43.98 -7.93 9.81
N SER A 94 44.89 -7.29 10.54
CA SER A 94 45.41 -5.96 10.19
C SER A 94 46.70 -6.08 9.36
N GLY A 95 46.62 -5.84 8.04
CA GLY A 95 47.80 -5.78 7.16
C GLY A 95 48.08 -7.04 6.35
N ASP A 96 47.22 -8.05 6.38
CA ASP A 96 47.32 -9.20 5.50
C ASP A 96 46.81 -8.86 4.07
N PRO A 97 47.56 -9.18 2.99
CA PRO A 97 47.11 -8.98 1.61
C PRO A 97 45.82 -9.73 1.24
N ASN A 98 45.50 -10.82 1.96
CA ASN A 98 44.31 -11.63 1.73
C ASN A 98 43.09 -11.15 2.53
N SER A 99 43.27 -10.22 3.47
CA SER A 99 42.18 -9.60 4.21
C SER A 99 41.32 -8.74 3.29
N ARG A 100 40.03 -9.09 3.18
CA ARG A 100 39.08 -8.35 2.34
C ARG A 100 37.77 -8.10 3.07
N THR A 101 37.05 -7.10 2.58
CA THR A 101 35.62 -6.93 2.83
C THR A 101 34.87 -7.98 2.02
N ILE A 102 33.83 -8.59 2.60
CA ILE A 102 33.15 -9.75 2.00
C ILE A 102 31.66 -9.41 1.83
N PHE A 103 31.24 -9.28 0.58
CA PHE A 103 29.84 -9.04 0.24
C PHE A 103 29.19 -10.33 -0.21
N ALA A 104 27.90 -10.45 0.07
CA ALA A 104 27.07 -11.43 -0.61
C ALA A 104 27.02 -11.03 -2.09
N ASN A 105 27.62 -11.85 -2.96
CA ASN A 105 27.76 -11.55 -4.39
C ASN A 105 26.44 -11.62 -5.19
N ASP A 106 25.32 -12.01 -4.56
CA ASP A 106 24.02 -12.14 -5.23
C ASP A 106 22.89 -11.54 -4.37
N GLY A 107 22.17 -10.56 -4.92
CA GLY A 107 20.93 -10.03 -4.34
C GLY A 107 20.66 -8.54 -4.63
N ILE A 108 19.44 -8.09 -4.30
CA ILE A 108 19.00 -6.68 -4.40
C ILE A 108 19.96 -5.72 -3.67
N LEU A 109 20.65 -6.22 -2.64
CA LEU A 109 21.61 -5.48 -1.81
C LEU A 109 22.92 -5.15 -2.57
N ALA A 110 23.31 -5.93 -3.58
CA ALA A 110 24.69 -5.90 -4.11
C ALA A 110 25.05 -4.60 -4.86
N SER A 111 24.08 -3.98 -5.55
CA SER A 111 24.35 -2.79 -6.40
C SER A 111 24.50 -1.49 -5.59
N THR A 112 23.69 -1.30 -4.55
CA THR A 112 23.77 -0.15 -3.64
C THR A 112 24.97 -0.29 -2.71
N LEU A 113 25.18 -1.48 -2.13
CA LEU A 113 26.31 -1.76 -1.24
C LEU A 113 27.66 -1.50 -1.89
N GLY A 114 27.87 -1.89 -3.15
CA GLY A 114 29.13 -1.63 -3.86
C GLY A 114 29.41 -0.13 -4.00
N THR A 115 28.37 0.64 -4.34
CA THR A 115 28.48 2.10 -4.47
C THR A 115 28.77 2.77 -3.12
N SER A 116 28.04 2.36 -2.07
CA SER A 116 28.21 2.88 -0.71
C SER A 116 29.58 2.50 -0.14
N TRP A 117 30.07 1.29 -0.43
CA TRP A 117 31.40 0.86 -0.03
C TRP A 117 32.48 1.74 -0.65
N GLU A 118 32.44 1.97 -1.96
CA GLU A 118 33.41 2.85 -2.62
C GLU A 118 33.39 4.28 -2.08
N ARG A 119 32.23 4.78 -1.67
CA ARG A 119 32.07 6.12 -1.07
C ARG A 119 32.59 6.22 0.36
N PHE A 120 32.35 5.21 1.20
CA PHE A 120 32.59 5.30 2.64
C PHE A 120 33.79 4.51 3.15
N LYS A 121 34.36 3.60 2.35
CA LYS A 121 35.50 2.78 2.78
C LYS A 121 36.68 3.65 3.22
N PHE A 122 37.28 3.28 4.33
CA PHE A 122 38.49 3.88 4.85
C PHE A 122 39.57 2.79 5.00
N GLY A 123 40.78 3.07 4.50
CA GLY A 123 41.89 2.11 4.52
C GLY A 123 42.38 1.73 5.92
N GLY A 124 42.01 2.53 6.93
CA GLY A 124 42.35 2.36 8.34
C GLY A 124 43.86 2.40 8.63
N GLN A 125 44.23 2.43 9.90
CA GLN A 125 45.63 2.32 10.33
C GLN A 125 45.92 0.91 10.86
N PRO A 126 46.91 0.19 10.30
CA PRO A 126 47.33 -1.10 10.84
C PRO A 126 47.69 -1.01 12.32
N GLY A 127 47.20 -1.97 13.12
CA GLY A 127 47.45 -2.03 14.57
C GLY A 127 46.55 -1.14 15.44
N SER A 128 45.66 -0.33 14.85
CA SER A 128 44.65 0.39 15.62
C SER A 128 43.55 -0.55 16.13
N GLN A 129 42.95 -0.21 17.26
CA GLN A 129 41.70 -0.83 17.70
C GLN A 129 40.58 -0.45 16.73
N GLN A 130 39.64 -1.38 16.55
CA GLN A 130 38.47 -1.21 15.67
C GLN A 130 37.23 -1.54 16.48
N LEU A 131 36.12 -0.85 16.20
CA LEU A 131 34.82 -1.20 16.75
C LEU A 131 34.11 -2.14 15.79
N ALA A 132 33.40 -3.13 16.31
CA ALA A 132 32.62 -4.11 15.56
C ALA A 132 31.15 -4.04 15.95
N PHE A 133 30.30 -3.85 14.96
CA PHE A 133 28.86 -3.77 15.13
C PHE A 133 28.15 -4.73 14.19
N PHE A 134 27.06 -5.31 14.67
CA PHE A 134 26.19 -6.13 13.86
C PHE A 134 24.96 -5.34 13.45
N VAL A 135 24.55 -5.52 12.20
CA VAL A 135 23.33 -4.94 11.61
C VAL A 135 22.38 -6.07 11.25
N SER A 136 21.10 -5.92 11.57
CA SER A 136 20.06 -6.85 11.14
C SER A 136 19.74 -6.66 9.65
N LEU A 137 19.94 -7.70 8.84
CA LEU A 137 19.60 -7.72 7.40
C LEU A 137 18.26 -8.41 7.13
N LYS A 138 17.73 -9.14 8.11
CA LYS A 138 16.38 -9.69 8.09
C LYS A 138 15.33 -8.58 8.16
N GLU A 139 14.11 -8.92 7.75
CA GLU A 139 12.92 -8.10 8.01
C GLU A 139 12.75 -7.90 9.53
N LEU A 140 12.53 -6.66 9.95
CA LEU A 140 12.35 -6.20 11.32
C LEU A 140 10.85 -5.97 11.56
N PRO A 141 10.15 -6.95 12.16
CA PRO A 141 8.69 -6.90 12.31
C PRO A 141 8.26 -6.10 13.54
N ASN A 142 6.95 -5.98 13.74
CA ASN A 142 6.30 -5.45 14.95
C ASN A 142 6.45 -3.94 15.20
N ASN A 143 6.81 -3.15 14.21
CA ASN A 143 6.72 -1.69 14.33
C ASN A 143 5.24 -1.31 14.27
N ARG A 144 4.69 -0.80 15.38
CA ARG A 144 3.27 -0.44 15.47
C ARG A 144 3.09 1.02 15.16
N PHE A 145 2.01 1.37 14.48
CA PHE A 145 1.63 2.76 14.24
C PHE A 145 0.15 3.00 14.51
N GLY A 146 -0.17 4.24 14.82
CA GLY A 146 -1.51 4.75 14.97
C GLY A 146 -1.52 6.26 14.79
N THR A 147 -2.49 6.78 14.05
CA THR A 147 -2.67 8.22 13.94
C THR A 147 -3.36 8.74 15.20
N GLN A 148 -2.87 9.86 15.77
CA GLN A 148 -3.51 10.49 16.94
C GLN A 148 -4.77 11.27 16.56
N SER A 149 -4.83 11.73 15.31
CA SER A 149 -5.96 12.46 14.73
C SER A 149 -6.35 11.84 13.40
N GLU A 150 -7.50 12.26 12.88
CA GLU A 150 -7.95 11.89 11.55
C GLU A 150 -6.94 12.38 10.51
N ILE A 151 -6.55 11.48 9.61
CA ILE A 151 -5.83 11.81 8.40
C ILE A 151 -6.83 11.94 7.26
N TYR A 152 -6.60 12.90 6.36
CA TYR A 152 -7.49 13.16 5.24
C TYR A 152 -6.77 12.90 3.91
N TRP A 153 -7.50 12.33 2.96
CA TRP A 153 -7.00 12.10 1.60
C TRP A 153 -8.12 12.20 0.58
N ASP A 154 -7.75 12.45 -0.68
CA ASP A 154 -8.70 12.49 -1.77
C ASP A 154 -8.95 11.06 -2.30
N ASP A 155 -10.23 10.67 -2.36
CA ASP A 155 -10.68 9.37 -2.85
C ASP A 155 -11.49 9.52 -4.14
N GLN A 156 -10.99 8.90 -5.22
CA GLN A 156 -11.60 9.01 -6.54
C GLN A 156 -12.93 8.25 -6.66
N TYR A 157 -13.14 7.20 -5.87
CA TYR A 157 -14.41 6.45 -5.91
C TYR A 157 -15.56 7.23 -5.29
N MET A 158 -15.31 7.97 -4.21
CA MET A 158 -16.30 8.88 -3.63
C MET A 158 -16.33 10.25 -4.29
N ASN A 159 -15.32 10.59 -5.09
CA ASN A 159 -15.12 11.92 -5.65
C ASN A 159 -15.20 13.02 -4.55
N ALA A 160 -14.58 12.72 -3.42
CA ALA A 160 -14.59 13.56 -2.23
C ALA A 160 -13.33 13.32 -1.39
N GLN A 161 -13.03 14.28 -0.52
CA GLN A 161 -12.05 14.08 0.54
C GLN A 161 -12.66 13.21 1.64
N VAL A 162 -11.92 12.21 2.07
CA VAL A 162 -12.30 11.26 3.11
C VAL A 162 -11.33 11.36 4.28
N GLY A 163 -11.82 11.08 5.48
CA GLY A 163 -11.06 11.13 6.72
C GLY A 163 -11.15 9.84 7.52
N ALA A 164 -10.03 9.43 8.11
CA ALA A 164 -10.02 8.28 9.03
C ALA A 164 -8.89 8.33 10.05
N VAL A 165 -9.10 7.64 11.17
CA VAL A 165 -8.02 7.22 12.07
C VAL A 165 -7.58 5.81 11.68
N ALA A 166 -6.29 5.62 11.47
CA ALA A 166 -5.73 4.34 11.05
C ALA A 166 -4.78 3.79 12.11
N ARG A 167 -4.84 2.47 12.33
CA ARG A 167 -3.91 1.73 13.21
C ARG A 167 -3.42 0.49 12.50
N GLY A 168 -2.16 0.14 12.73
CA GLY A 168 -1.57 -1.01 12.09
C GLY A 168 -0.16 -1.31 12.56
N THR A 169 0.48 -2.16 11.78
CA THR A 169 1.89 -2.52 11.96
C THR A 169 2.59 -2.47 10.61
N TYR A 170 3.88 -2.24 10.63
CA TYR A 170 4.73 -2.30 9.45
C TYR A 170 6.03 -3.01 9.77
N THR A 171 6.65 -3.51 8.72
CA THR A 171 7.95 -4.17 8.80
C THR A 171 8.97 -3.36 8.00
N MET A 172 10.17 -3.28 8.52
CA MET A 172 11.28 -2.57 7.88
C MET A 172 12.37 -3.55 7.49
N ARG A 173 13.20 -3.18 6.52
CA ARG A 173 14.43 -3.89 6.23
C ARG A 173 15.56 -2.89 5.97
N ILE A 174 16.74 -3.24 6.46
CA ILE A 174 17.97 -2.51 6.13
C ILE A 174 18.54 -3.13 4.85
N VAL A 175 18.48 -2.35 3.76
CA VAL A 175 18.95 -2.77 2.44
C VAL A 175 20.37 -2.30 2.15
N ASP A 176 20.79 -1.21 2.79
CA ASP A 176 22.19 -0.75 2.73
C ASP A 176 22.67 -0.41 4.15
N PRO A 177 23.31 -1.38 4.84
CA PRO A 177 23.82 -1.17 6.18
C PRO A 177 24.90 -0.06 6.26
N LEU A 178 25.59 0.28 5.17
CA LEU A 178 26.58 1.36 5.16
C LEU A 178 25.91 2.72 5.14
N LEU A 179 24.91 2.91 4.26
CA LEU A 179 24.11 4.14 4.25
C LEU A 179 23.39 4.33 5.58
N PHE A 180 22.80 3.25 6.11
CA PHE A 180 22.13 3.30 7.40
C PHE A 180 23.06 3.77 8.52
N VAL A 181 24.23 3.14 8.67
CA VAL A 181 25.18 3.49 9.73
C VAL A 181 25.80 4.87 9.52
N HIS A 182 26.14 5.24 8.29
CA HIS A 182 26.83 6.51 8.03
C HIS A 182 25.88 7.72 8.06
N ASN A 183 24.70 7.61 7.45
CA ASN A 183 23.80 8.75 7.23
C ASN A 183 22.68 8.86 8.26
N TRP A 184 22.29 7.76 8.92
CA TRP A 184 21.13 7.76 9.82
C TRP A 184 21.49 7.54 11.29
N VAL A 185 22.34 6.56 11.56
CA VAL A 185 22.63 6.16 12.94
C VAL A 185 23.42 7.25 13.68
N PRO A 186 22.93 7.75 14.83
CA PRO A 186 23.67 8.72 15.64
C PRO A 186 24.97 8.16 16.22
N ALA A 187 25.95 9.03 16.45
CA ALA A 187 27.28 8.66 16.95
C ALA A 187 27.25 7.86 18.27
N THR A 188 26.22 8.08 19.12
CA THR A 188 26.00 7.36 20.38
C THR A 188 25.82 5.87 20.20
N TYR A 189 25.30 5.42 19.05
CA TYR A 189 25.07 4.01 18.74
C TYR A 189 26.24 3.34 18.00
N ILE A 190 27.29 4.10 17.69
CA ILE A 190 28.50 3.63 16.99
C ILE A 190 29.80 3.93 17.75
N SER A 191 29.69 4.15 19.07
CA SER A 191 30.82 4.35 19.99
C SER A 191 31.16 3.08 20.79
N ALA A 192 32.26 3.11 21.54
CA ALA A 192 32.55 2.07 22.52
C ALA A 192 31.40 1.96 23.54
N ASN A 193 30.98 0.74 23.89
CA ASN A 193 29.85 0.46 24.79
C ASN A 193 28.51 1.10 24.34
N ALA A 194 28.32 1.26 23.04
CA ALA A 194 27.07 1.80 22.50
C ALA A 194 25.85 0.93 22.87
N PRO A 195 24.69 1.55 23.17
CA PRO A 195 23.44 0.83 23.37
C PRO A 195 22.95 0.20 22.07
N ILE A 196 21.95 -0.67 22.17
CA ILE A 196 21.27 -1.27 21.03
C ILE A 196 20.40 -0.20 20.36
N PHE A 197 20.54 -0.02 19.04
CA PHE A 197 19.59 0.76 18.26
C PHE A 197 18.37 -0.11 17.95
N ASP A 198 17.22 0.27 18.48
CA ASP A 198 15.93 -0.38 18.22
C ASP A 198 14.95 0.63 17.61
N PHE A 199 14.21 0.22 16.56
CA PHE A 199 13.23 1.08 15.89
C PHE A 199 11.99 1.39 16.72
N THR A 200 11.78 0.68 17.81
CA THR A 200 10.63 0.85 18.72
C THR A 200 11.00 1.46 20.07
N ASP A 201 12.28 1.82 20.25
CA ASP A 201 12.73 2.54 21.44
C ASP A 201 12.20 3.98 21.42
N THR A 202 11.32 4.31 22.36
CA THR A 202 10.69 5.63 22.48
C THR A 202 11.66 6.72 22.94
N GLU A 203 12.79 6.34 23.54
CA GLU A 203 13.84 7.28 23.95
C GLU A 203 14.85 7.56 22.82
N ASN A 204 14.72 6.86 21.68
CA ASN A 204 15.58 7.03 20.52
C ASN A 204 14.97 8.05 19.54
N ASP A 205 15.46 9.28 19.57
CA ASP A 205 15.01 10.36 18.67
C ASP A 205 15.11 9.99 17.18
N ALA A 206 16.14 9.24 16.78
CA ALA A 206 16.28 8.79 15.40
C ALA A 206 15.22 7.74 15.02
N ALA A 207 14.83 6.86 15.95
CA ALA A 207 13.71 5.94 15.72
C ALA A 207 12.37 6.69 15.66
N ASN A 208 12.16 7.64 16.58
CA ASN A 208 10.97 8.48 16.63
C ASN A 208 10.77 9.30 15.35
N GLN A 209 11.85 9.83 14.77
CA GLN A 209 11.80 10.56 13.51
C GLN A 209 11.33 9.66 12.35
N LEU A 210 11.86 8.44 12.22
CA LEU A 210 11.39 7.49 11.19
C LEU A 210 9.91 7.16 11.38
N PHE A 211 9.49 6.95 12.62
CA PHE A 211 8.09 6.70 12.94
C PHE A 211 7.18 7.86 12.51
N GLN A 212 7.58 9.10 12.78
CA GLN A 212 6.82 10.29 12.37
C GLN A 212 6.72 10.41 10.85
N GLU A 213 7.80 10.12 10.12
CA GLU A 213 7.82 10.11 8.65
C GLU A 213 6.90 9.04 8.05
N VAL A 214 6.76 7.88 8.71
CA VAL A 214 5.76 6.86 8.33
C VAL A 214 4.35 7.41 8.52
N VAL A 215 4.06 7.99 9.69
CA VAL A 215 2.73 8.51 10.02
C VAL A 215 2.33 9.67 9.09
N SER A 216 3.26 10.59 8.78
CA SER A 216 3.00 11.69 7.84
C SER A 216 2.77 11.20 6.40
N SER A 217 3.36 10.06 6.04
CA SER A 217 3.22 9.46 4.71
C SER A 217 1.93 8.67 4.53
N LEU A 218 1.15 8.40 5.59
CA LEU A 218 -0.06 7.58 5.50
C LEU A 218 -1.14 8.21 4.61
N ALA A 219 -1.44 9.49 4.78
CA ALA A 219 -2.44 10.20 3.97
C ALA A 219 -2.11 10.16 2.45
N PRO A 220 -0.91 10.58 2.01
CA PRO A 220 -0.53 10.48 0.60
C PRO A 220 -0.45 9.02 0.12
N ALA A 221 -0.03 8.08 0.95
CA ALA A 221 -0.04 6.65 0.58
C ALA A 221 -1.45 6.10 0.37
N PHE A 222 -2.40 6.51 1.21
CA PHE A 222 -3.81 6.13 1.08
C PHE A 222 -4.39 6.72 -0.20
N SER A 223 -4.17 8.02 -0.45
CA SER A 223 -4.59 8.67 -1.70
C SER A 223 -4.02 7.96 -2.93
N ARG A 224 -2.70 7.67 -2.92
CA ARG A 224 -2.05 6.98 -4.03
C ARG A 224 -2.63 5.59 -4.27
N TYR A 225 -2.86 4.83 -3.20
CA TYR A 225 -3.43 3.49 -3.28
C TYR A 225 -4.89 3.52 -3.76
N THR A 226 -5.72 4.42 -3.25
CA THR A 226 -7.15 4.51 -3.61
C THR A 226 -7.41 5.15 -4.96
N ASN A 227 -6.41 5.80 -5.56
CA ASN A 227 -6.53 6.43 -6.87
C ASN A 227 -5.72 5.67 -7.94
N ASP A 228 -5.16 4.51 -7.58
CA ASP A 228 -4.49 3.61 -8.51
C ASP A 228 -5.54 2.81 -9.33
N PRO A 229 -5.58 2.99 -10.67
CA PRO A 229 -6.50 2.27 -11.54
C PRO A 229 -6.43 0.75 -11.39
N ASP A 230 -5.23 0.20 -11.12
CA ASP A 230 -5.00 -1.24 -10.97
C ASP A 230 -5.62 -1.80 -9.69
N LYS A 231 -5.98 -0.92 -8.73
CA LYS A 231 -6.62 -1.27 -7.46
C LYS A 231 -8.15 -1.09 -7.50
N ASN A 232 -8.72 -0.76 -8.66
CA ASN A 232 -10.14 -0.41 -8.85
C ASN A 232 -10.61 0.80 -8.04
N ASN A 233 -9.68 1.67 -7.63
CA ASN A 233 -9.94 2.90 -6.88
C ASN A 233 -10.80 2.76 -5.60
N ARG A 234 -10.78 1.61 -4.91
CA ARG A 234 -11.71 1.37 -3.78
C ARG A 234 -11.04 1.53 -2.43
N ILE A 235 -11.49 2.52 -1.66
CA ILE A 235 -11.15 2.72 -0.23
C ILE A 235 -11.34 1.45 0.62
N THR A 236 -12.35 0.65 0.30
CA THR A 236 -12.66 -0.58 1.05
C THR A 236 -11.60 -1.66 0.89
N LYS A 237 -10.73 -1.56 -0.11
CA LYS A 237 -9.66 -2.55 -0.34
C LYS A 237 -8.38 -2.26 0.46
N ILE A 238 -8.24 -1.08 1.07
CA ILE A 238 -7.05 -0.70 1.85
C ILE A 238 -6.74 -1.78 2.91
N GLN A 239 -7.77 -2.30 3.59
CA GLN A 239 -7.59 -3.32 4.63
C GLN A 239 -7.22 -4.71 4.08
N SER A 240 -7.62 -5.03 2.84
CA SER A 240 -7.40 -6.35 2.24
C SER A 240 -6.10 -6.49 1.45
N ASP A 241 -5.52 -5.40 0.96
CA ASP A 241 -4.31 -5.39 0.12
C ASP A 241 -3.11 -4.75 0.85
N SER A 242 -2.60 -5.47 1.83
CA SER A 242 -1.42 -5.07 2.62
C SER A 242 -0.19 -4.82 1.75
N LEU A 243 0.02 -5.61 0.70
CA LEU A 243 1.16 -5.50 -0.19
C LEU A 243 1.07 -4.27 -1.10
N GLY A 244 -0.09 -4.03 -1.71
CA GLY A 244 -0.32 -2.84 -2.51
C GLY A 244 -0.17 -1.55 -1.70
N LEU A 245 -0.71 -1.53 -0.48
CA LEU A 245 -0.55 -0.39 0.41
C LEU A 245 0.91 -0.18 0.84
N ALA A 246 1.64 -1.26 1.13
CA ALA A 246 3.06 -1.17 1.47
C ALA A 246 3.88 -0.57 0.32
N ALA A 247 3.61 -0.97 -0.92
CA ALA A 247 4.26 -0.41 -2.09
C ALA A 247 3.95 1.10 -2.23
N SER A 248 2.69 1.51 -2.08
CA SER A 248 2.31 2.93 -2.10
C SER A 248 2.99 3.73 -0.99
N LEU A 249 3.03 3.19 0.23
CA LEU A 249 3.68 3.84 1.36
C LEU A 249 5.19 3.95 1.16
N SER A 250 5.85 2.87 0.74
CA SER A 250 7.29 2.88 0.47
C SER A 250 7.64 3.87 -0.65
N SER A 251 6.81 3.98 -1.69
CA SER A 251 7.03 4.94 -2.78
C SER A 251 6.90 6.39 -2.31
N VAL A 252 5.90 6.69 -1.48
CA VAL A 252 5.71 8.03 -0.91
C VAL A 252 6.85 8.40 0.05
N VAL A 253 7.26 7.45 0.89
CA VAL A 253 8.40 7.64 1.80
C VAL A 253 9.69 7.87 1.02
N GLU A 254 9.89 7.16 -0.08
CA GLU A 254 11.04 7.37 -0.97
C GLU A 254 11.01 8.77 -1.60
N GLU A 255 9.88 9.19 -2.16
CA GLU A 255 9.72 10.50 -2.80
C GLU A 255 9.95 11.67 -1.82
N ASN A 256 9.46 11.55 -0.59
CA ASN A 256 9.48 12.63 0.40
C ASN A 256 10.73 12.62 1.29
N TYR A 257 11.25 11.44 1.62
CA TYR A 257 12.29 11.26 2.65
C TYR A 257 13.48 10.43 2.21
N ARG A 258 13.44 9.81 1.02
CA ARG A 258 14.57 9.08 0.40
C ARG A 258 15.17 7.99 1.28
N TRP A 259 14.32 7.21 1.93
CA TRP A 259 14.78 6.17 2.86
C TRP A 259 15.72 5.17 2.19
N THR A 260 15.41 4.73 0.97
CA THR A 260 16.20 3.71 0.28
C THR A 260 17.52 4.29 -0.19
N THR A 261 17.50 5.42 -0.90
CA THR A 261 18.71 5.98 -1.52
C THR A 261 19.65 6.67 -0.55
N ASP A 262 19.10 7.34 0.48
CA ASP A 262 19.90 8.19 1.36
C ASP A 262 20.16 7.50 2.70
N ARG A 263 19.27 6.61 3.16
CA ARG A 263 19.34 5.99 4.50
C ARG A 263 19.49 4.47 4.49
N GLY A 264 19.40 3.80 3.33
CA GLY A 264 19.51 2.35 3.24
C GLY A 264 18.37 1.57 3.91
N LEU A 265 17.19 2.18 4.04
CA LEU A 265 16.00 1.63 4.70
C LEU A 265 14.86 1.47 3.71
N VAL A 266 14.03 0.44 3.90
CA VAL A 266 12.79 0.25 3.13
C VAL A 266 11.68 -0.26 4.04
N ILE A 267 10.43 0.12 3.71
CA ILE A 267 9.23 -0.47 4.30
C ILE A 267 8.86 -1.69 3.45
N GLU A 268 8.91 -2.88 4.05
CA GLU A 268 8.68 -4.12 3.31
C GLU A 268 7.19 -4.46 3.25
N LYS A 269 6.50 -4.41 4.39
CA LYS A 269 5.08 -4.75 4.50
C LYS A 269 4.35 -3.81 5.45
N VAL A 270 3.07 -3.62 5.21
CA VAL A 270 2.15 -2.85 6.05
C VAL A 270 0.90 -3.67 6.27
N ALA A 271 0.49 -3.85 7.52
CA ALA A 271 -0.75 -4.51 7.89
C ALA A 271 -1.63 -3.53 8.66
N ILE A 272 -2.78 -3.21 8.08
CA ILE A 272 -3.78 -2.35 8.74
C ILE A 272 -4.64 -3.20 9.67
N ALA A 273 -4.65 -2.84 10.95
CA ALA A 273 -5.46 -3.49 11.97
C ALA A 273 -6.87 -2.89 12.02
N SER A 274 -6.98 -1.57 11.92
CA SER A 274 -8.28 -0.87 11.86
C SER A 274 -8.18 0.42 11.06
N ILE A 275 -9.31 0.77 10.42
CA ILE A 275 -9.57 2.08 9.84
C ILE A 275 -10.91 2.53 10.38
N GLU A 276 -10.90 3.62 11.14
CA GLU A 276 -12.08 4.24 11.71
C GLU A 276 -12.37 5.51 10.91
N TYR A 277 -13.29 5.41 9.95
CA TYR A 277 -13.71 6.55 9.13
C TYR A 277 -14.49 7.57 9.96
N ASP A 278 -14.24 8.85 9.66
CA ASP A 278 -14.97 9.96 10.26
C ASP A 278 -16.48 9.89 9.95
N GLU A 279 -17.28 10.71 10.62
CA GLU A 279 -18.74 10.68 10.45
C GLU A 279 -19.20 11.01 9.02
N ASN A 280 -18.53 11.95 8.37
CA ASN A 280 -18.91 12.41 7.03
C ASN A 280 -18.62 11.34 5.99
N THR A 281 -17.45 10.72 6.05
CA THR A 281 -17.01 9.61 5.21
C THR A 281 -17.91 8.40 5.40
N ARG A 282 -18.34 8.08 6.63
CA ARG A 282 -19.30 6.99 6.87
C ARG A 282 -20.66 7.24 6.24
N LYS A 283 -21.17 8.47 6.30
CA LYS A 283 -22.43 8.85 5.63
C LYS A 283 -22.28 8.74 4.11
N LEU A 284 -21.22 9.30 3.56
CA LEU A 284 -20.94 9.24 2.13
C LEU A 284 -20.75 7.81 1.62
N LEU A 285 -20.02 6.97 2.36
CA LEU A 285 -19.89 5.55 2.08
C LEU A 285 -21.23 4.83 1.98
N LYS A 286 -22.14 5.13 2.91
CA LYS A 286 -23.48 4.54 2.91
C LYS A 286 -24.28 4.96 1.68
N ASP A 287 -24.22 6.25 1.33
CA ASP A 287 -24.96 6.80 0.19
C ASP A 287 -24.42 6.27 -1.15
N VAL A 288 -23.09 6.23 -1.31
CA VAL A 288 -22.43 5.67 -2.50
C VAL A 288 -22.71 4.17 -2.62
N GLN A 289 -22.63 3.41 -1.52
CA GLN A 289 -22.96 1.98 -1.55
C GLN A 289 -24.43 1.70 -1.88
N ALA A 290 -25.35 2.54 -1.40
CA ALA A 290 -26.75 2.46 -1.78
C ALA A 290 -26.91 2.73 -3.29
N ALA A 291 -26.33 3.81 -3.80
CA ALA A 291 -26.35 4.15 -5.22
C ALA A 291 -25.76 3.04 -6.10
N ASP A 292 -24.62 2.45 -5.71
CA ASP A 292 -23.99 1.31 -6.38
C ASP A 292 -24.88 0.06 -6.39
N ALA A 293 -25.59 -0.23 -5.29
CA ALA A 293 -26.54 -1.33 -5.22
C ALA A 293 -27.75 -1.12 -6.13
N LEU A 294 -28.16 0.15 -6.30
CA LEU A 294 -29.26 0.60 -7.17
C LEU A 294 -28.84 0.73 -8.65
N SER A 295 -27.56 0.93 -8.96
CA SER A 295 -27.05 1.09 -10.34
C SER A 295 -26.51 -0.20 -10.94
N GLY A 296 -26.01 -1.13 -10.13
CA GLY A 296 -25.53 -2.42 -10.59
C GLY A 296 -26.64 -3.39 -11.01
N ASN A 297 -26.26 -4.60 -11.45
CA ASN A 297 -27.16 -5.72 -11.80
C ASN A 297 -28.14 -6.13 -10.68
N ARG A 298 -27.98 -5.58 -9.47
CA ARG A 298 -28.94 -5.75 -8.36
C ARG A 298 -30.27 -5.06 -8.65
N ASN A 299 -30.29 -3.94 -9.38
CA ASN A 299 -31.53 -3.29 -9.81
C ASN A 299 -32.36 -4.21 -10.71
N GLN A 300 -31.72 -4.90 -11.66
CA GLN A 300 -32.36 -5.94 -12.47
C GLN A 300 -32.93 -7.07 -11.60
N SER A 301 -32.18 -7.55 -10.60
CA SER A 301 -32.71 -8.58 -9.69
C SER A 301 -33.86 -8.09 -8.79
N PHE A 302 -33.81 -6.84 -8.33
CA PHE A 302 -34.84 -6.25 -7.47
C PHE A 302 -36.10 -5.95 -8.28
N VAL A 303 -35.97 -5.44 -9.51
CA VAL A 303 -37.04 -5.26 -10.49
C VAL A 303 -37.63 -6.62 -10.88
N ASN A 304 -36.81 -7.61 -11.22
CA ASN A 304 -37.30 -8.96 -11.56
C ASN A 304 -38.02 -9.61 -10.38
N GLN A 305 -37.55 -9.42 -9.15
CA GLN A 305 -38.21 -9.95 -7.95
C GLN A 305 -39.48 -9.15 -7.58
N ALA A 306 -39.50 -7.84 -7.81
CA ALA A 306 -40.70 -7.01 -7.62
C ALA A 306 -41.78 -7.36 -8.66
N VAL A 307 -41.39 -7.56 -9.92
CA VAL A 307 -42.26 -8.05 -11.00
C VAL A 307 -42.76 -9.46 -10.70
N ALA A 308 -41.89 -10.38 -10.27
CA ALA A 308 -42.29 -11.74 -9.89
C ALA A 308 -43.28 -11.77 -8.72
N ARG A 309 -43.06 -10.95 -7.68
CA ARG A 309 -44.00 -10.80 -6.55
C ARG A 309 -45.31 -10.11 -6.96
N GLY A 310 -45.26 -9.18 -7.91
CA GLY A 310 -46.46 -8.55 -8.47
C GLY A 310 -47.31 -9.55 -9.26
N VAL A 311 -46.68 -10.40 -10.07
CA VAL A 311 -47.36 -11.48 -10.81
C VAL A 311 -47.90 -12.55 -9.85
N GLN A 312 -47.13 -12.93 -8.83
CA GLN A 312 -47.56 -13.88 -7.81
C GLN A 312 -48.78 -13.34 -7.02
N SER A 313 -48.73 -12.10 -6.54
CA SER A 313 -49.86 -11.50 -5.80
C SER A 313 -51.09 -11.23 -6.67
N ALA A 314 -50.91 -10.94 -7.97
CA ALA A 314 -52.01 -10.86 -8.93
C ALA A 314 -52.64 -12.23 -9.23
N GLY A 315 -51.84 -13.31 -9.18
CA GLY A 315 -52.32 -14.69 -9.31
C GLY A 315 -52.97 -15.23 -8.03
N GLU A 316 -52.44 -14.90 -6.86
CA GLU A 316 -52.93 -15.35 -5.55
C GLU A 316 -54.22 -14.63 -5.11
N ASN A 317 -54.40 -13.34 -5.47
CA ASN A 317 -55.63 -12.59 -5.16
C ASN A 317 -56.82 -12.88 -6.11
N GLY A 318 -56.82 -14.03 -6.80
CA GLY A 318 -58.01 -14.56 -7.49
C GLY A 318 -58.41 -13.86 -8.80
N GLY A 319 -57.56 -13.00 -9.36
CA GLY A 319 -57.80 -12.28 -10.62
C GLY A 319 -57.11 -12.89 -11.85
N GLY A 320 -56.76 -14.18 -11.82
CA GLY A 320 -55.82 -14.84 -12.74
C GLY A 320 -56.13 -14.76 -14.25
N GLY A 321 -57.34 -14.33 -14.64
CA GLY A 321 -57.69 -14.04 -16.05
C GLY A 321 -57.83 -12.55 -16.36
N THR A 322 -58.25 -11.73 -15.40
CA THR A 322 -58.59 -10.31 -15.59
C THR A 322 -57.43 -9.36 -15.31
N GLY A 323 -56.55 -9.68 -14.35
CA GLY A 323 -55.35 -8.88 -14.06
C GLY A 323 -54.29 -8.96 -15.17
N LEU A 324 -54.13 -10.14 -15.77
CA LEU A 324 -53.27 -10.37 -16.94
C LEU A 324 -53.85 -9.74 -18.22
N ALA A 325 -55.17 -9.78 -18.40
CA ALA A 325 -55.84 -9.11 -19.53
C ALA A 325 -55.76 -7.58 -19.42
N MET A 326 -55.90 -7.00 -18.23
CA MET A 326 -55.80 -5.56 -18.01
C MET A 326 -54.35 -5.04 -18.16
N MET A 327 -53.34 -5.85 -17.80
CA MET A 327 -51.93 -5.53 -18.07
C MET A 327 -51.60 -5.59 -19.57
N GLY A 328 -52.15 -6.56 -20.31
CA GLY A 328 -52.01 -6.64 -21.77
C GLY A 328 -52.75 -5.52 -22.53
N MET A 329 -53.85 -5.01 -21.98
CA MET A 329 -54.64 -3.95 -22.60
C MET A 329 -54.17 -2.54 -22.21
N GLY A 330 -53.55 -2.37 -21.03
CA GLY A 330 -52.92 -1.11 -20.61
C GLY A 330 -51.60 -0.80 -21.32
N ALA A 331 -50.86 -1.83 -21.76
CA ALA A 331 -49.66 -1.68 -22.57
C ALA A 331 -49.94 -1.16 -24.00
N GLY A 332 -51.18 -1.32 -24.50
CA GLY A 332 -51.59 -0.80 -25.81
C GLY A 332 -52.01 0.67 -25.81
N ALA A 333 -52.33 1.24 -24.64
CA ALA A 333 -52.75 2.65 -24.52
C ALA A 333 -51.60 3.61 -24.16
N VAL A 334 -50.46 3.07 -23.71
CA VAL A 334 -49.22 3.81 -23.44
C VAL A 334 -48.15 3.37 -24.46
N GLY A 335 -48.52 3.43 -25.74
CA GLY A 335 -47.60 3.18 -26.84
C GLY A 335 -46.53 4.27 -26.91
N GLY A 336 -45.31 3.96 -26.48
CA GLY A 336 -44.15 4.81 -26.81
C GLY A 336 -42.88 4.68 -25.98
N LEU A 337 -42.91 4.09 -24.77
CA LEU A 337 -41.75 4.19 -23.86
C LEU A 337 -41.02 2.89 -23.53
N VAL A 338 -41.42 1.76 -24.12
CA VAL A 338 -40.71 0.50 -23.90
C VAL A 338 -40.45 -0.15 -25.25
N GLN A 339 -39.24 0.05 -25.75
CA GLN A 339 -38.73 -0.70 -26.90
C GLN A 339 -38.50 -2.15 -26.43
N PRO A 340 -39.20 -3.15 -26.99
CA PRO A 340 -39.00 -4.53 -26.57
C PRO A 340 -37.61 -4.98 -27.04
N ALA A 341 -36.75 -5.29 -26.09
CA ALA A 341 -35.50 -5.98 -26.35
C ALA A 341 -35.81 -7.33 -27.00
N GLN A 342 -35.19 -7.56 -28.16
CA GLN A 342 -35.28 -8.82 -28.91
C GLN A 342 -34.85 -9.99 -28.03
N ALA A 343 -35.84 -10.77 -27.59
CA ALA A 343 -35.61 -12.14 -27.15
C ALA A 343 -35.37 -13.00 -28.40
N SER A 344 -34.11 -13.34 -28.63
CA SER A 344 -33.68 -14.29 -29.66
C SER A 344 -33.88 -15.71 -29.13
N GLY A 345 -34.87 -16.42 -29.69
CA GLY A 345 -35.09 -17.85 -29.51
C GLY A 345 -35.10 -18.54 -30.88
N PRO A 346 -34.36 -19.65 -31.09
CA PRO A 346 -34.16 -20.22 -32.42
C PRO A 346 -35.13 -21.38 -32.70
N PHE A 347 -36.18 -21.17 -33.50
CA PHE A 347 -36.83 -22.28 -34.24
C PHE A 347 -37.79 -21.81 -35.35
N ALA A 348 -37.59 -22.35 -36.56
CA ALA A 348 -38.50 -22.42 -37.74
C ALA A 348 -38.94 -21.09 -38.39
N GLY A 349 -38.99 -20.89 -39.71
CA GLY A 349 -38.88 -21.78 -40.87
C GLY A 349 -39.76 -21.23 -42.01
N GLN A 350 -39.10 -20.71 -43.07
CA GLN A 350 -39.48 -20.72 -44.50
C GLN A 350 -40.81 -20.08 -44.99
N GLY A 351 -40.69 -19.12 -45.93
CA GLY A 351 -41.80 -18.71 -46.82
C GLY A 351 -41.52 -17.42 -47.62
N GLN A 352 -41.19 -17.57 -48.91
CA GLN A 352 -40.90 -16.51 -49.90
C GLN A 352 -42.16 -15.73 -50.35
N SER A 353 -42.01 -14.44 -50.70
CA SER A 353 -42.21 -13.93 -52.09
C SER A 353 -41.94 -12.40 -52.23
N PRO A 354 -41.54 -11.90 -53.43
CA PRO A 354 -40.98 -10.55 -53.64
C PRO A 354 -41.77 -9.65 -54.63
N GLN A 355 -41.66 -8.32 -54.49
CA GLN A 355 -41.81 -7.23 -55.49
C GLN A 355 -42.16 -5.93 -54.74
N GLY A 356 -41.67 -4.72 -55.02
CA GLY A 356 -40.73 -4.17 -55.99
C GLY A 356 -40.85 -2.63 -55.97
N GLN A 357 -39.73 -1.93 -56.21
CA GLN A 357 -39.60 -0.55 -56.78
C GLN A 357 -40.24 0.66 -56.02
N GLN A 358 -39.70 1.88 -55.95
CA GLN A 358 -38.62 2.59 -56.64
C GLN A 358 -38.35 3.98 -55.96
N SER A 359 -37.10 4.48 -56.00
CA SER A 359 -36.63 5.91 -56.10
C SER A 359 -37.09 6.96 -55.05
N GLN A 360 -36.38 8.04 -54.66
CA GLN A 360 -35.17 8.79 -55.07
C GLN A 360 -34.87 9.75 -53.87
N GLN A 361 -33.64 9.85 -53.33
CA GLN A 361 -32.57 10.81 -53.67
C GLN A 361 -32.59 12.18 -52.92
N ALA A 362 -31.43 12.50 -52.32
CA ALA A 362 -30.87 13.80 -51.90
C ALA A 362 -31.50 14.54 -50.69
N GLN A 363 -30.83 15.41 -49.92
CA GLN A 363 -29.43 15.69 -49.50
C GLN A 363 -29.55 16.92 -48.56
N SER A 364 -28.70 16.98 -47.51
CA SER A 364 -28.25 18.17 -46.76
C SER A 364 -29.16 18.96 -45.78
N ASN A 365 -28.56 19.15 -44.59
CA ASN A 365 -28.42 20.36 -43.76
C ASN A 365 -29.39 20.73 -42.62
N GLN A 366 -28.79 20.79 -41.42
CA GLN A 366 -28.88 21.76 -40.32
C GLN A 366 -30.22 22.47 -40.03
N GLY A 367 -30.64 22.40 -38.77
CA GLY A 367 -31.52 23.40 -38.15
C GLY A 367 -32.27 22.85 -36.95
N GLY A 368 -32.01 23.41 -35.76
CA GLY A 368 -32.74 23.08 -34.54
C GLY A 368 -34.24 23.35 -34.69
N ALA A 369 -35.06 22.40 -34.25
CA ALA A 369 -36.51 22.55 -34.20
C ALA A 369 -36.92 22.90 -32.77
N GLU A 370 -37.53 24.08 -32.61
CA GLU A 370 -38.24 24.50 -31.42
C GLU A 370 -39.39 23.54 -31.08
N PRO A 371 -39.67 23.26 -29.80
CA PRO A 371 -40.78 22.40 -29.42
C PRO A 371 -42.13 23.06 -29.73
N ASN A 372 -43.09 22.23 -30.15
CA ASN A 372 -44.44 22.63 -30.55
C ASN A 372 -45.12 23.44 -29.42
N PRO A 373 -45.90 24.49 -29.74
CA PRO A 373 -46.56 25.32 -28.72
C PRO A 373 -47.51 24.54 -27.81
N ALA A 374 -48.07 23.43 -28.29
CA ALA A 374 -48.89 22.51 -27.49
C ALA A 374 -48.08 21.77 -26.41
N GLU A 375 -46.82 21.42 -26.69
CA GLU A 375 -45.93 20.72 -25.75
C GLU A 375 -45.44 21.66 -24.65
N LYS A 376 -45.16 22.94 -25.00
CA LYS A 376 -44.85 23.98 -24.00
C LYS A 376 -46.04 24.22 -23.06
N LEU A 377 -47.27 24.23 -23.57
CA LEU A 377 -48.46 24.41 -22.73
C LEU A 377 -48.72 23.23 -21.80
N ALA A 378 -48.44 22.00 -22.25
CA ALA A 378 -48.52 20.81 -21.39
C ALA A 378 -47.52 20.88 -20.22
N GLN A 379 -46.29 21.35 -20.47
CA GLN A 379 -45.29 21.55 -19.42
C GLN A 379 -45.70 22.65 -18.43
N PHE A 380 -46.23 23.78 -18.91
CA PHE A 380 -46.74 24.82 -18.01
C PHE A 380 -47.94 24.35 -17.18
N LYS A 381 -48.81 23.49 -17.72
CA LYS A 381 -49.93 22.91 -16.96
C LYS A 381 -49.43 21.98 -15.86
N GLN A 382 -48.40 21.18 -16.15
CA GLN A 382 -47.77 20.32 -15.17
C GLN A 382 -47.08 21.10 -14.04
N MET A 383 -46.49 22.26 -14.35
CA MET A 383 -45.92 23.16 -13.34
C MET A 383 -46.99 23.82 -12.46
N LEU A 384 -48.15 24.16 -13.03
CA LEU A 384 -49.30 24.67 -12.28
C LEU A 384 -49.85 23.60 -11.31
N ASP A 385 -50.03 22.37 -11.80
CA ASP A 385 -50.54 21.25 -11.00
C ASP A 385 -49.56 20.84 -9.88
N GLN A 386 -48.27 21.14 -10.03
CA GLN A 386 -47.23 20.98 -9.02
C GLN A 386 -47.08 22.20 -8.08
N GLY A 387 -47.86 23.26 -8.28
CA GLY A 387 -47.81 24.49 -7.48
C GLY A 387 -46.56 25.34 -7.68
N LEU A 388 -45.79 25.09 -8.74
CA LEU A 388 -44.53 25.79 -9.06
C LEU A 388 -44.77 27.15 -9.74
N ILE A 389 -45.94 27.36 -10.32
CA ILE A 389 -46.37 28.62 -10.96
C ILE A 389 -47.82 28.94 -10.57
N THR A 390 -48.22 30.20 -10.73
CA THR A 390 -49.60 30.62 -10.43
C THR A 390 -50.52 30.52 -11.66
N GLU A 391 -51.84 30.52 -11.45
CA GLU A 391 -52.82 30.51 -12.55
C GLU A 391 -52.65 31.70 -13.51
N ALA A 392 -52.20 32.86 -12.99
CA ALA A 392 -51.91 34.04 -13.79
C ALA A 392 -50.71 33.83 -14.73
N ASP A 393 -49.67 33.13 -14.28
CA ASP A 393 -48.48 32.82 -15.07
C ASP A 393 -48.79 31.81 -16.18
N TYR A 394 -49.66 30.84 -15.89
CA TYR A 394 -50.13 29.86 -16.88
C TYR A 394 -50.96 30.52 -17.99
N GLU A 395 -51.90 31.40 -17.65
CA GLU A 395 -52.72 32.11 -18.64
C GLU A 395 -51.89 33.09 -19.49
N ALA A 396 -50.84 33.71 -18.93
CA ALA A 396 -49.90 34.52 -19.69
C ALA A 396 -49.07 33.69 -20.69
N ALA A 397 -48.62 32.49 -20.29
CA ALA A 397 -47.92 31.56 -21.18
C ALA A 397 -48.83 31.02 -22.30
N LYS A 398 -50.12 30.78 -22.00
CA LYS A 398 -51.14 30.36 -22.96
C LYS A 398 -51.45 31.41 -24.02
N LYS A 399 -51.58 32.67 -23.65
CA LYS A 399 -51.72 33.79 -24.59
C LYS A 399 -50.52 33.89 -25.54
N LYS A 400 -49.31 33.80 -24.97
CA LYS A 400 -48.06 33.84 -25.74
C LYS A 400 -47.87 32.65 -26.69
N ALA A 401 -48.32 31.46 -26.28
CA ALA A 401 -48.24 30.25 -27.11
C ALA A 401 -49.31 30.18 -28.21
N LEU A 402 -50.45 30.86 -28.02
CA LEU A 402 -51.56 30.93 -28.99
C LEU A 402 -51.51 32.20 -29.86
N GLY A 403 -50.57 33.12 -29.63
CA GLY A 403 -50.36 34.32 -30.43
C GLY A 403 -51.41 35.43 -30.23
N LEU A 404 -52.02 35.48 -29.03
CA LEU A 404 -53.04 36.46 -28.60
C LEU A 404 -52.45 37.39 -27.53
#